data_AF-A0A9P8D4B4-F1
#
_entry.id   AF-A0A9P8D4B4-F1
#
_cell.length_a   1.000
_cell.length_b   1.000
_cell.length_c   1.000
_cell.angle_alpha   90.00
_cell.angle_beta   90.00
_cell.angle_gamma   90.00
#
_symmetry.space_group_name_H-M   'P 1'
#
loop_
_entity.id
_entity.type
_entity.pdbx_description
1 polymer ?
#
loop_
_entity_poly.entity_id
_entity_poly.type
_entity_poly.pdbx_seq_one_letter_code
_entity_poly.pdbx_strand_id
1 'polypeptide(L)'
;MLIGARPSLDQTHTGSGGVFQASSVPLVGSAGISGYTIANPAIWFEFLGSDPDFSTEDNKAYVAMSTTHLTINKDTYSHIYSTNVTRLTQPVPRGKLDLTCNIGSADDCVATFTLTFNGGTVVTGEALGSDVLEEK
;
A
#
# COMPACT_ATOMS: atom_id res chain seq x y z
N MET A 1 -3.32 -0.97 -19.21
CA MET A 1 -2.25 -1.02 -18.18
C MET A 1 -1.49 0.29 -18.23
N LEU A 2 -1.94 1.31 -17.48
CA LEU A 2 -1.20 2.56 -17.34
C LEU A 2 -0.28 2.43 -16.13
N ILE A 3 1.03 2.37 -16.38
CA ILE A 3 2.05 2.42 -15.34
C ILE A 3 2.28 3.91 -15.05
N GLY A 4 1.55 4.44 -14.05
CA GLY A 4 1.74 5.80 -13.57
C GLY A 4 3.11 5.97 -12.92
N ALA A 5 3.76 7.10 -13.19
CA ALA A 5 5.10 7.44 -12.73
C ALA A 5 5.27 7.27 -11.20
N ARG A 6 6.41 6.70 -10.78
CA ARG A 6 6.80 6.45 -9.39
C ARG A 6 6.99 7.78 -8.64
N PRO A 7 6.13 8.17 -7.69
CA PRO A 7 6.42 9.26 -6.79
C PRO A 7 7.38 8.74 -5.70
N SER A 8 8.49 9.45 -5.46
CA SER A 8 9.25 9.30 -4.23
C SER A 8 8.44 9.88 -3.08
N LEU A 9 8.02 9.05 -2.11
CA LEU A 9 7.36 9.52 -0.89
C LEU A 9 8.40 9.95 0.15
N ASP A 10 8.25 11.16 0.70
CA ASP A 10 8.94 11.59 1.93
C ASP A 10 8.07 11.31 3.18
N GLN A 11 8.63 11.56 4.37
CA GLN A 11 8.10 11.13 5.68
C GLN A 11 6.71 11.68 6.07
N THR A 12 6.11 12.61 5.30
CA THR A 12 4.76 13.14 5.59
C THR A 12 3.81 13.10 4.38
N HIS A 13 4.21 12.44 3.30
CA HIS A 13 3.49 12.52 2.04
C HIS A 13 2.26 11.60 2.01
N THR A 14 1.08 12.19 1.80
CA THR A 14 -0.09 11.45 1.31
C THR A 14 -0.10 11.55 -0.21
N GLY A 15 -0.01 10.42 -0.90
CA GLY A 15 -0.05 10.33 -2.35
C GLY A 15 -1.19 9.45 -2.82
N SER A 16 -1.79 9.78 -3.96
CA SER A 16 -2.56 8.82 -4.75
C SER A 16 -1.58 8.13 -5.69
N GLY A 17 -1.58 6.81 -5.75
CA GLY A 17 -0.88 6.14 -6.84
C GLY A 17 -1.54 4.83 -7.22
N GLY A 18 -1.86 4.78 -8.51
CA GLY A 18 -2.71 3.78 -9.12
C GLY A 18 -4.17 4.26 -9.21
N VAL A 19 -4.68 4.31 -10.44
CA VAL A 19 -6.13 4.29 -10.70
C VAL A 19 -6.41 2.93 -11.33
N PHE A 20 -7.22 2.11 -10.66
CA PHE A 20 -7.69 0.84 -11.21
C PHE A 20 -9.00 1.13 -11.95
N GLN A 21 -8.92 1.26 -13.26
CA GLN A 21 -10.09 1.49 -14.08
C GLN A 21 -10.60 0.15 -14.60
N ALA A 22 -11.86 -0.19 -14.28
CA ALA A 22 -12.54 -1.33 -14.87
C ALA A 22 -12.49 -1.22 -16.41
N SER A 23 -12.34 -2.36 -17.09
CA SER A 23 -12.41 -2.37 -18.56
C SER A 23 -13.82 -1.97 -18.99
N SER A 24 -13.99 -1.35 -20.16
CA SER A 24 -15.28 -0.88 -20.70
C SER A 24 -16.28 -2.00 -21.08
N VAL A 25 -16.14 -3.17 -20.47
CA VAL A 25 -17.00 -4.33 -20.66
C VAL A 25 -18.13 -4.24 -19.63
N PRO A 26 -19.40 -4.32 -20.03
CA PRO A 26 -20.48 -4.42 -19.06
C PRO A 26 -20.30 -5.71 -18.24
N LEU A 27 -20.52 -5.65 -16.92
CA LEU A 27 -20.47 -6.79 -16.00
C LEU A 27 -19.07 -7.20 -15.48
N VAL A 28 -18.10 -6.28 -15.39
CA VAL A 28 -16.77 -6.58 -14.82
C VAL A 28 -16.36 -5.58 -13.73
N GLY A 29 -15.89 -6.11 -12.61
CA GLY A 29 -15.42 -5.32 -11.48
C GLY A 29 -14.10 -4.60 -11.76
N SER A 30 -13.66 -3.81 -10.79
CA SER A 30 -12.36 -3.16 -10.80
C SER A 30 -11.38 -3.89 -9.88
N ALA A 31 -10.19 -4.20 -10.37
CA ALA A 31 -9.15 -4.77 -9.53
C ALA A 31 -7.77 -4.40 -10.05
N GLY A 32 -6.81 -4.33 -9.13
CA GLY A 32 -5.42 -4.26 -9.52
C GLY A 32 -4.46 -4.16 -8.36
N ILE A 33 -3.20 -4.04 -8.75
CA ILE A 33 -2.05 -4.06 -7.86
C ILE A 33 -1.12 -2.88 -8.19
N SER A 34 -0.61 -2.25 -7.14
CA SER A 34 0.42 -1.20 -7.21
C SER A 34 1.60 -1.58 -6.34
N GLY A 35 2.78 -1.01 -6.62
CA GLY A 35 3.99 -1.31 -5.86
C GLY A 35 4.88 -0.11 -5.66
N TYR A 36 5.51 -0.06 -4.48
CA TYR A 36 6.38 1.03 -4.05
C TYR A 36 7.67 0.47 -3.44
N THR A 37 8.68 1.32 -3.38
CA THR A 37 9.95 1.00 -2.74
C THR A 37 10.38 2.17 -1.88
N ILE A 38 10.74 1.89 -0.64
CA ILE A 38 11.56 2.81 0.16
C ILE A 38 13.01 2.45 -0.10
N ALA A 39 13.83 3.45 -0.42
CA ALA A 39 15.27 3.26 -0.61
C ALA A 39 16.00 3.29 0.75
N ASN A 40 17.08 2.52 0.86
CA ASN A 40 18.05 2.56 1.96
C ASN A 40 17.51 2.31 3.39
N PRO A 41 17.31 1.04 3.80
CA PRO A 41 17.42 -0.18 3.01
C PRO A 41 16.24 -0.35 2.05
N ALA A 42 16.45 -1.06 0.94
CA ALA A 42 15.38 -1.33 -0.02
C ALA A 42 14.30 -2.20 0.62
N ILE A 43 13.10 -1.65 0.76
CA ILE A 43 11.90 -2.37 1.20
C ILE A 43 10.83 -2.14 0.16
N TRP A 44 10.29 -3.24 -0.35
CA TRP A 44 9.28 -3.29 -1.41
C TRP A 44 7.93 -3.55 -0.79
N PHE A 45 6.93 -2.84 -1.29
CA PHE A 45 5.54 -2.95 -0.87
C PHE A 45 4.68 -3.22 -2.09
N GLU A 46 3.66 -4.04 -1.92
CA GLU A 46 2.61 -4.24 -2.90
C GLU A 46 1.25 -4.07 -2.24
N PHE A 47 0.36 -3.38 -2.96
CA PHE A 47 -0.98 -3.03 -2.53
C PHE A 47 -1.97 -3.54 -3.56
N LEU A 48 -2.90 -4.39 -3.15
CA LEU A 48 -3.96 -4.91 -4.00
C LEU A 48 -5.29 -4.34 -3.54
N GLY A 49 -6.09 -3.83 -4.48
CA GLY A 49 -7.50 -3.52 -4.29
C GLY A 49 -8.35 -4.27 -5.32
N SER A 50 -9.51 -4.77 -4.89
CA SER A 50 -10.48 -5.48 -5.72
C SER A 50 -11.89 -5.14 -5.28
N ASP A 51 -12.71 -4.77 -6.24
CA ASP A 51 -14.11 -4.39 -6.15
C ASP A 51 -14.83 -5.14 -7.28
N PRO A 52 -15.24 -6.39 -7.03
CA PRO A 52 -15.88 -7.24 -8.03
C PRO A 52 -17.26 -6.69 -8.41
N ASP A 53 -17.62 -6.80 -9.68
CA ASP A 53 -18.96 -6.44 -10.14
C ASP A 53 -19.93 -7.55 -9.75
N PHE A 54 -21.12 -7.15 -9.30
CA PHE A 54 -22.13 -7.97 -8.63
C PHE A 54 -21.71 -8.50 -7.24
N SER A 55 -22.65 -8.39 -6.30
CA SER A 55 -22.52 -8.71 -4.86
C SER A 55 -22.24 -10.18 -4.50
N THR A 56 -21.66 -10.97 -5.41
CA THR A 56 -21.27 -12.36 -5.16
C THR A 56 -19.98 -12.48 -4.37
N GLU A 57 -19.13 -11.45 -4.39
CA GLU A 57 -17.92 -11.37 -3.59
C GLU A 57 -17.82 -10.00 -2.92
N ASP A 58 -17.30 -9.97 -1.69
CA ASP A 58 -17.01 -8.72 -0.98
C ASP A 58 -15.78 -8.04 -1.59
N ASN A 59 -15.73 -6.72 -1.43
CA ASN A 59 -14.56 -5.90 -1.75
C ASN A 59 -13.36 -6.33 -0.90
N LYS A 60 -12.20 -6.40 -1.53
CA LYS A 60 -10.97 -6.93 -0.93
C LYS A 60 -9.81 -5.98 -1.12
N ALA A 61 -9.04 -5.80 -0.05
CA ALA A 61 -7.73 -5.15 -0.12
C ALA A 61 -6.71 -5.99 0.62
N TYR A 62 -5.52 -6.14 0.03
CA TYR A 62 -4.42 -6.93 0.58
C TYR A 62 -3.07 -6.24 0.40
N VAL A 63 -2.10 -6.68 1.21
CA VAL A 63 -0.75 -6.10 1.25
C VAL A 63 0.34 -7.15 1.25
N ALA A 64 1.47 -6.82 0.65
CA ALA A 64 2.73 -7.56 0.80
C ALA A 64 3.89 -6.61 1.10
N MET A 65 4.89 -7.13 1.81
CA MET A 65 6.13 -6.42 2.14
C MET A 65 7.32 -7.38 1.99
N SER A 66 8.42 -6.91 1.40
CA SER A 66 9.63 -7.72 1.22
C SER A 66 10.91 -6.89 1.17
N THR A 67 12.03 -7.48 1.60
CA THR A 67 13.38 -6.95 1.34
C THR A 67 13.93 -7.37 -0.02
N THR A 68 13.28 -8.31 -0.70
CA THR A 68 13.57 -8.68 -2.09
C THR A 68 12.67 -7.92 -3.05
N HIS A 69 13.15 -7.68 -4.26
CA HIS A 69 12.39 -6.99 -5.29
C HIS A 69 11.08 -7.73 -5.59
N LEU A 70 9.96 -7.00 -5.45
CA LEU A 70 8.64 -7.47 -5.83
C LEU A 70 8.27 -6.95 -7.23
N THR A 71 7.78 -7.84 -8.09
CA THR A 71 7.44 -7.51 -9.48
C THR A 71 5.93 -7.46 -9.64
N ILE A 72 5.42 -6.36 -10.19
CA ILE A 72 3.99 -6.20 -10.48
C ILE A 72 3.61 -6.95 -11.76
N ASN A 73 3.04 -8.14 -11.62
CA ASN A 73 2.55 -8.96 -12.71
C ASN A 73 1.31 -9.79 -12.28
N LYS A 74 0.75 -10.57 -13.21
CA LYS A 74 -0.45 -11.40 -12.97
C LYS A 74 -0.25 -12.49 -11.92
N ASP A 75 0.93 -13.10 -11.88
CA ASP A 75 1.23 -14.17 -10.92
C ASP A 75 1.31 -13.59 -9.51
N THR A 76 1.96 -12.44 -9.36
CA THR A 76 2.03 -11.72 -8.09
C THR A 76 0.66 -11.23 -7.62
N TYR A 77 -0.16 -10.69 -8.52
CA TYR A 77 -1.56 -10.36 -8.21
C TYR A 77 -2.31 -11.57 -7.66
N SER A 78 -2.22 -12.71 -8.36
CA SER A 78 -2.94 -13.94 -7.98
C SER A 78 -2.44 -14.50 -6.64
N HIS A 79 -1.13 -14.43 -6.41
CA HIS A 79 -0.51 -14.82 -5.15
C HIS A 79 -1.02 -13.96 -3.99
N ILE A 80 -0.91 -12.63 -4.08
CA ILE A 80 -1.39 -11.72 -3.03
C ILE A 80 -2.87 -11.92 -2.76
N TYR A 81 -3.70 -12.00 -3.81
CA TYR A 81 -5.14 -12.24 -3.69
C TYR A 81 -5.45 -13.52 -2.91
N SER A 82 -4.66 -14.59 -3.10
CA SER A 82 -4.83 -15.85 -2.37
C SER A 82 -4.37 -15.81 -0.91
N THR A 83 -3.43 -14.92 -0.57
CA THR A 83 -2.84 -14.86 0.78
C THR A 83 -3.78 -14.26 1.83
N ASN A 84 -4.72 -13.42 1.40
CA ASN A 84 -5.67 -12.72 2.26
C ASN A 84 -5.03 -11.87 3.38
N VAL A 85 -3.82 -11.37 3.17
CA VAL A 85 -3.08 -10.61 4.18
C VAL A 85 -3.51 -9.14 4.17
N THR A 86 -4.08 -8.67 5.27
CA THR A 86 -4.53 -7.27 5.44
C THR A 86 -3.63 -6.43 6.36
N ARG A 87 -2.71 -7.08 7.07
CA ARG A 87 -1.75 -6.44 7.98
C ARG A 87 -0.42 -7.19 7.98
N LEU A 88 0.67 -6.44 7.89
CA LEU A 88 2.04 -6.92 8.04
C LEU A 88 2.84 -6.03 8.97
N THR A 89 3.73 -6.65 9.73
CA THR A 89 4.72 -5.95 10.54
C THR A 89 6.09 -6.48 10.16
N GLN A 90 7.01 -5.59 9.80
CA GLN A 90 8.38 -5.96 9.46
C GLN A 90 9.39 -5.18 10.32
N PRO A 91 10.30 -5.87 11.02
CA PRO A 91 11.42 -5.23 11.68
C PRO A 91 12.32 -4.54 10.66
N VAL A 92 12.75 -3.32 10.98
CA VAL A 92 13.73 -2.57 10.21
C VAL A 92 14.81 -2.04 11.14
N PRO A 93 15.99 -1.64 10.65
CA PRO A 93 16.97 -0.98 11.50
C PRO A 93 16.32 0.19 12.24
N ARG A 94 16.46 0.23 13.57
CA ARG A 94 15.94 1.28 14.46
C ARG A 94 14.42 1.35 14.61
N GLY A 95 13.67 0.29 14.27
CA GLY A 95 12.23 0.27 14.53
C GLY A 95 11.49 -0.88 13.86
N LYS A 96 10.22 -0.64 13.54
CA LYS A 96 9.39 -1.55 12.76
C LYS A 96 8.48 -0.77 11.81
N LEU A 97 8.19 -1.36 10.66
CA LEU A 97 7.16 -0.90 9.75
C LEU A 97 5.89 -1.71 10.00
N ASP A 98 4.77 -1.03 10.20
CA ASP A 98 3.44 -1.61 10.22
C ASP A 98 2.72 -1.19 8.93
N LEU A 99 2.29 -2.15 8.13
CA LEU A 99 1.51 -1.92 6.92
C LEU A 99 0.13 -2.54 7.09
N THR A 100 -0.91 -1.74 6.91
CA THR A 100 -2.31 -2.18 6.97
C THR A 100 -3.09 -1.70 5.77
N CYS A 101 -4.14 -2.42 5.41
CA CYS A 101 -5.10 -1.97 4.42
C CYS A 101 -6.54 -2.12 4.88
N ASN A 102 -7.42 -1.33 4.29
CA ASN A 102 -8.86 -1.43 4.43
C ASN A 102 -9.53 -1.02 3.11
N ILE A 103 -10.73 -1.55 2.84
CA ILE A 103 -11.54 -1.16 1.68
C ILE A 103 -13.00 -0.99 2.11
N GLY A 104 -13.67 0.01 1.53
CA GLY A 104 -15.10 0.21 1.75
C GLY A 104 -15.94 -0.89 1.11
N SER A 105 -17.17 -1.06 1.59
CA SER A 105 -18.12 -2.08 1.13
C SER A 105 -19.17 -1.56 0.13
N ALA A 106 -18.93 -0.38 -0.46
CA ALA A 106 -19.83 0.24 -1.44
C ALA A 106 -19.29 0.06 -2.85
N ASP A 107 -20.14 0.17 -3.87
CA ASP A 107 -19.76 0.05 -5.29
C ASP A 107 -18.69 1.09 -5.70
N ASP A 108 -18.73 2.29 -5.10
CA ASP A 108 -17.69 3.31 -5.24
C ASP A 108 -16.75 3.29 -4.02
N CYS A 109 -16.07 2.16 -3.80
CA CYS A 109 -15.16 2.03 -2.65
C CYS A 109 -13.78 2.63 -2.91
N VAL A 110 -13.11 3.00 -1.81
CA VAL A 110 -11.70 3.37 -1.79
C VAL A 110 -10.95 2.35 -0.95
N ALA A 111 -9.87 1.81 -1.52
CA ALA A 111 -8.89 1.02 -0.79
C ALA A 111 -7.84 1.96 -0.17
N THR A 112 -7.73 1.95 1.15
CA THR A 112 -6.76 2.74 1.91
C THR A 112 -5.64 1.85 2.42
N PHE A 113 -4.40 2.26 2.15
CA PHE A 113 -3.19 1.57 2.61
C PHE A 113 -2.41 2.52 3.52
N THR A 114 -2.07 2.04 4.72
CA THR A 114 -1.37 2.84 5.73
C THR A 114 -0.06 2.17 6.07
N LEU A 115 1.05 2.86 5.77
CA LEU A 115 2.39 2.46 6.18
C LEU A 115 2.83 3.35 7.35
N THR A 116 3.05 2.75 8.51
CA THR A 116 3.48 3.43 9.73
C THR A 116 4.87 2.98 10.12
N PHE A 117 5.80 3.91 10.24
CA PHE A 117 7.09 3.65 10.90
C PHE A 117 6.97 3.91 12.39
N ASN A 118 7.25 2.89 13.20
CA ASN A 118 7.33 3.03 14.64
C ASN A 118 8.80 2.99 15.04
N GLY A 119 9.34 4.15 15.42
CA GLY A 119 10.71 4.28 15.90
C GLY A 119 10.95 3.43 17.16
N GLY A 120 12.14 2.82 17.23
CA GLY A 120 12.65 2.25 18.47
C GLY A 120 13.09 3.34 19.44
N THR A 121 13.45 2.95 20.67
CA THR A 121 13.85 3.83 21.80
C THR A 121 15.02 4.80 21.53
N VAL A 122 15.62 4.79 20.33
CA VAL A 122 16.79 5.61 19.94
C VAL A 122 16.47 6.58 18.79
N VAL A 123 15.22 6.65 18.32
CA VAL A 123 14.83 7.61 17.26
C VAL A 123 14.47 8.95 17.92
N THR A 124 15.36 9.94 17.82
CA THR A 124 15.10 11.32 18.25
C THR A 124 14.10 12.00 17.31
N GLY A 125 13.32 12.97 17.79
CA GLY A 125 12.32 13.70 17.00
C GLY A 125 12.88 14.36 15.73
N GLU A 126 14.16 14.74 15.76
CA GLU A 126 14.92 15.23 14.60
C GLU A 126 14.99 14.22 13.44
N ALA A 127 14.97 12.91 13.72
CA ALA A 127 15.00 11.86 12.71
C ALA A 127 13.61 11.52 12.11
N LEU A 128 12.54 12.03 12.73
CA LEU A 128 11.14 11.88 12.30
C LEU A 128 10.59 13.15 11.65
N GLY A 129 11.40 14.21 11.52
CA GLY A 129 10.98 15.48 10.92
C GLY A 129 9.94 16.26 11.73
N SER A 130 9.76 15.93 13.01
CA SER A 130 8.80 16.61 13.89
C SER A 130 9.50 17.67 14.74
N ASP A 131 10.04 18.70 14.10
CA ASP A 131 10.30 19.95 14.81
C ASP A 131 8.97 20.70 14.93
N VAL A 132 8.38 20.61 16.11
CA VAL A 132 7.29 21.49 16.52
C VAL A 132 7.80 22.92 16.42
N LEU A 133 7.26 23.70 15.49
CA LEU A 133 7.40 25.14 15.50
C LEU A 133 6.75 25.66 16.79
N GLU A 134 7.56 25.93 17.82
CA GLU A 134 7.14 26.80 18.91
C GLU A 134 6.98 28.21 18.34
N GLU A 135 5.72 28.60 18.14
CA GLU A 135 5.33 29.97 17.83
C GLU A 135 5.70 30.86 19.03
N LYS A 136 6.55 31.87 18.78
CA LYS A 136 6.98 32.86 19.77
C LYS A 136 6.18 34.15 19.64
#